data_AF-A0A954MNF3-F1
#
_entry.id   AF-A0A954MNF3-F1
#
_cell.length_a   1.000
_cell.length_b   1.000
_cell.length_c   1.000
_cell.angle_alpha   90.00
_cell.angle_beta   90.00
_cell.angle_gamma   90.00
#
_symmetry.space_group_name_H-M   'P 1'
#
loop_
_entity.id
_entity.type
_entity.pdbx_description
1 polymer ?
#
loop_
_entity_poly.entity_id
_entity_poly.type
_entity_poly.pdbx_seq_one_letter_code
_entity_poly.pdbx_strand_id
1 'polypeptide(L)'
;SALAEGKASPMNSTYHPGDWVIYRKTKHSPKPGRRAQGVIPARNGDEYTYTVDKFWVVMEVRDDGSLVLKTRRGKQHVLPADLPNLHRTNLLQRWWYRSRFESVERNQADSGECSAVDVGIQDEAVSN
;
A
#
# COMPACT_ATOMS: atom_id res chain seq x y z
N SER A 1 30.82 -21.00 3.69
CA SER A 1 29.49 -20.90 3.06
C SER A 1 28.95 -19.50 3.27
N ALA A 2 29.17 -18.61 2.31
CA ALA A 2 28.61 -17.27 2.30
C ALA A 2 27.54 -17.24 1.20
N LEU A 3 26.26 -17.15 1.58
CA LEU A 3 25.20 -16.83 0.62
C LEU A 3 25.43 -15.39 0.19
N ALA A 4 25.85 -15.21 -1.06
CA ALA A 4 25.99 -13.91 -1.68
C ALA A 4 24.64 -13.21 -1.66
N GLU A 5 24.60 -12.10 -0.94
CA GLU A 5 23.52 -11.13 -0.89
C GLU A 5 23.18 -10.72 -2.34
N GLY A 6 21.92 -10.92 -2.72
CA GLY A 6 21.40 -10.48 -4.00
C GLY A 6 21.54 -8.96 -4.09
N LYS A 7 22.52 -8.52 -4.89
CA LYS A 7 22.79 -7.11 -5.18
C LYS A 7 21.55 -6.50 -5.84
N ALA A 8 20.70 -5.84 -5.07
CA ALA A 8 19.64 -5.00 -5.61
C ALA A 8 20.33 -3.91 -6.45
N SER A 9 20.10 -3.92 -7.76
CA SER A 9 20.49 -2.78 -8.59
C SER A 9 19.75 -1.55 -8.08
N PRO A 10 20.39 -0.37 -8.01
CA PRO A 10 19.67 0.86 -7.70
C PRO A 10 18.75 1.16 -8.88
N MET A 11 17.53 0.63 -8.81
CA MET A 11 16.47 0.88 -9.77
C MET A 11 16.14 2.37 -9.65
N ASN A 12 16.63 3.16 -10.61
CA ASN A 12 16.10 4.44 -11.05
C ASN A 12 14.65 4.64 -10.58
N SER A 13 14.51 5.30 -9.42
CA SER A 13 13.31 5.26 -8.58
C SER A 13 12.13 5.92 -9.28
N THR A 14 11.35 5.12 -10.00
CA THR A 14 10.15 5.59 -10.71
C THR A 14 9.08 6.04 -9.72
N TYR A 15 9.13 5.57 -8.48
CA TYR A 15 8.17 5.85 -7.41
C TYR A 15 8.83 6.58 -6.24
N HIS A 16 8.05 7.37 -5.52
CA HIS A 16 8.45 8.09 -4.30
C HIS A 16 7.35 7.94 -3.25
N PRO A 17 7.69 7.97 -1.94
CA PRO A 17 6.70 8.08 -0.88
C PRO A 17 5.72 9.25 -1.13
N GLY A 18 4.43 9.01 -0.89
CA GLY A 18 3.34 9.95 -1.21
C GLY A 18 2.80 9.84 -2.64
N ASP A 19 3.42 9.05 -3.51
CA ASP A 19 2.86 8.79 -4.83
C ASP A 19 1.57 8.01 -4.77
N TRP A 20 0.69 8.32 -5.71
CA TRP A 20 -0.55 7.60 -5.87
C TRP A 20 -0.38 6.62 -7.00
N VAL A 21 -0.74 5.37 -6.72
CA VAL A 21 -0.61 4.27 -7.64
C VAL A 21 -1.94 3.58 -7.84
N ILE A 22 -2.16 3.13 -9.06
CA ILE A 22 -3.30 2.30 -9.44
C ILE A 22 -2.79 0.90 -9.68
N TYR A 23 -3.35 -0.05 -8.94
CA TYR A 23 -3.15 -1.47 -9.16
C TYR A 23 -4.39 -2.08 -9.82
N ARG A 24 -4.25 -2.59 -11.04
CA ARG A 24 -5.32 -3.28 -11.75
C ARG A 24 -5.35 -4.75 -11.35
N LYS A 25 -6.40 -5.16 -10.65
CA LYS A 25 -6.58 -6.55 -10.22
C LYS A 25 -7.70 -7.25 -10.99
N THR A 26 -7.38 -8.37 -11.61
CA THR A 26 -8.38 -9.30 -12.16
C THR A 26 -9.07 -10.06 -11.03
N LYS A 27 -10.40 -10.23 -11.14
CA LYS A 27 -11.23 -10.97 -10.19
C LYS A 27 -12.23 -11.83 -10.94
N HIS A 28 -12.62 -12.92 -10.29
CA HIS A 28 -13.69 -13.82 -10.71
C HIS A 28 -14.76 -13.83 -9.61
N SER A 29 -16.03 -13.63 -9.97
CA SER A 29 -17.14 -13.68 -9.02
C SER A 29 -18.48 -13.70 -9.76
N PRO A 30 -19.54 -14.34 -9.21
CA PRO A 30 -20.90 -14.30 -9.77
C PRO A 30 -21.53 -12.90 -9.73
N LYS A 31 -21.04 -11.99 -8.87
CA LYS A 31 -21.62 -10.65 -8.69
C LYS A 31 -20.54 -9.58 -8.87
N PRO A 32 -20.34 -9.05 -10.10
CA PRO A 32 -19.41 -7.95 -10.32
C PRO A 32 -19.84 -6.73 -9.51
N GLY A 33 -18.90 -6.12 -8.80
CA GLY A 33 -19.17 -4.91 -8.01
C GLY A 33 -19.25 -3.64 -8.86
N ARG A 34 -19.72 -2.53 -8.29
CA ARG A 34 -19.84 -1.20 -8.97
C ARG A 34 -18.57 -0.67 -9.66
N ARG A 35 -17.39 -1.20 -9.32
CA ARG A 35 -16.09 -0.80 -9.90
C ARG A 35 -15.50 -1.86 -10.83
N ALA A 36 -16.27 -2.88 -11.17
CA ALA A 36 -15.88 -3.88 -12.15
C ALA A 36 -15.82 -3.25 -13.54
N GLN A 37 -14.74 -3.51 -14.25
CA GLN A 37 -14.52 -3.09 -15.64
C GLN A 37 -14.26 -4.33 -16.49
N GLY A 38 -14.57 -4.27 -17.79
CA GLY A 38 -14.35 -5.37 -18.71
C GLY A 38 -15.02 -6.68 -18.26
N VAL A 39 -16.29 -6.59 -17.87
CA VAL A 39 -17.06 -7.74 -17.34
C VAL A 39 -17.33 -8.72 -18.48
N ILE A 40 -16.78 -9.92 -18.36
CA ILE A 40 -16.94 -11.00 -19.33
C ILE A 40 -17.58 -12.20 -18.60
N PRO A 41 -18.71 -12.73 -19.09
CA PRO A 41 -19.29 -13.94 -18.53
C PRO A 41 -18.36 -15.14 -18.77
N ALA A 42 -18.24 -16.01 -17.78
CA ALA A 42 -17.62 -17.32 -17.98
C ALA A 42 -18.46 -18.16 -18.95
N ARG A 43 -17.85 -19.16 -19.58
CA ARG A 43 -18.47 -19.99 -20.63
C ARG A 43 -19.82 -20.60 -20.21
N ASN A 44 -20.00 -20.90 -18.92
CA ASN A 44 -21.22 -21.53 -18.39
C ASN A 44 -22.18 -20.51 -17.73
N GLY A 45 -21.83 -19.23 -17.68
CA GLY A 45 -22.67 -18.16 -17.10
C GLY A 45 -22.67 -18.07 -15.57
N ASP A 46 -22.03 -18.99 -14.86
CA ASP A 46 -22.03 -19.04 -13.39
C ASP A 46 -21.21 -17.91 -12.74
N GLU A 47 -20.19 -17.42 -13.43
CA GLU A 47 -19.28 -16.39 -12.93
C GLU A 47 -18.97 -15.34 -14.00
N TYR A 48 -18.46 -14.21 -13.53
CA TYR A 48 -17.90 -13.16 -14.36
C TYR A 48 -16.43 -12.96 -14.06
N THR A 49 -15.64 -12.76 -15.11
CA THR A 49 -14.28 -12.25 -15.03
C THR A 49 -14.32 -10.74 -15.26
N TYR A 50 -13.67 -9.98 -14.40
CA TYR A 50 -13.61 -8.53 -14.51
C TYR A 50 -12.34 -7.98 -13.88
N THR A 51 -11.97 -6.76 -14.23
CA THR A 51 -10.87 -6.02 -13.60
C THR A 51 -11.40 -4.98 -12.62
N VAL A 52 -10.62 -4.69 -11.58
CA VAL A 52 -10.90 -3.63 -10.61
C VAL A 52 -9.63 -2.86 -10.34
N ASP A 53 -9.66 -1.57 -10.61
CA ASP A 53 -8.59 -0.65 -10.25
C ASP A 53 -8.59 -0.40 -8.73
N LYS A 54 -7.41 -0.46 -8.11
CA LYS A 54 -7.20 -0.20 -6.68
C LYS A 54 -6.31 1.03 -6.54
N PHE A 55 -6.80 2.03 -5.82
CA PHE A 55 -6.08 3.28 -5.59
C PHE A 55 -5.36 3.21 -4.25
N TRP A 56 -4.02 3.27 -4.27
CA TRP A 56 -3.16 3.16 -3.09
C TRP A 56 -2.12 4.29 -3.05
N VAL A 57 -1.53 4.49 -1.87
CA VAL A 57 -0.42 5.41 -1.61
C VAL A 57 0.87 4.61 -1.50
N VAL A 58 1.96 5.06 -2.11
CA VAL A 58 3.31 4.60 -1.79
C VAL A 58 3.71 5.17 -0.43
N MET A 59 3.90 4.31 0.54
CA MET A 59 4.37 4.67 1.89
C MET A 59 5.88 4.67 1.96
N GLU A 60 6.51 3.68 1.33
CA GLU A 60 7.94 3.43 1.42
C GLU A 60 8.39 2.74 0.13
N VAL A 61 9.59 3.09 -0.33
CA VAL A 61 10.32 2.39 -1.39
C VAL A 61 11.47 1.71 -0.70
N ARG A 62 11.52 0.38 -0.74
CA ARG A 62 12.54 -0.42 -0.07
C ARG A 62 13.75 -0.64 -0.98
N ASP A 63 14.90 -0.90 -0.36
CA ASP A 63 16.16 -1.15 -1.06
C ASP A 63 16.12 -2.41 -1.93
N ASP A 64 15.22 -3.36 -1.62
CA ASP A 64 14.99 -4.58 -2.41
C ASP A 64 14.15 -4.34 -3.69
N GLY A 65 13.74 -3.11 -3.96
CA GLY A 65 12.92 -2.74 -5.12
C GLY A 65 11.41 -2.98 -4.92
N SER A 66 10.99 -3.33 -3.70
CA SER A 66 9.57 -3.45 -3.35
C SER A 66 9.00 -2.13 -2.79
N LEU A 67 7.69 -1.98 -2.94
CA LEU A 67 6.92 -0.82 -2.50
C LEU A 67 6.00 -1.24 -1.36
N VAL A 68 6.02 -0.47 -0.28
CA VAL A 68 4.99 -0.55 0.76
C VAL A 68 3.84 0.38 0.35
N LEU A 69 2.65 -0.18 0.18
CA LEU A 69 1.48 0.51 -0.35
C LEU A 69 0.36 0.51 0.68
N LYS A 70 -0.28 1.66 0.93
CA LYS A 70 -1.42 1.78 1.87
C LYS A 70 -2.71 2.04 1.11
N THR A 71 -3.74 1.27 1.44
CA THR A 71 -5.10 1.48 0.91
C THR A 71 -5.80 2.62 1.65
N ARG A 72 -6.89 3.14 1.07
CA ARG A 72 -7.77 4.12 1.74
C ARG A 72 -8.23 3.70 3.15
N ARG A 73 -8.40 2.41 3.41
CA ARG A 73 -8.82 1.88 4.73
C ARG A 73 -7.65 1.55 5.66
N GLY A 74 -6.44 1.98 5.31
CA GLY A 74 -5.25 1.77 6.12
C GLY A 74 -4.54 0.44 5.92
N LYS A 75 -5.15 -0.54 5.24
CA LYS A 75 -4.48 -1.82 4.95
C LYS A 75 -3.21 -1.60 4.13
N GLN A 76 -2.11 -2.22 4.57
CA GLN A 76 -0.83 -2.19 3.87
C GLN A 76 -0.64 -3.42 2.97
N HIS A 77 0.12 -3.24 1.89
CA HIS A 77 0.49 -4.25 0.91
C HIS A 77 1.93 -4.03 0.46
N VAL A 78 2.73 -5.08 0.37
CA VAL A 78 4.09 -5.02 -0.17
C VAL A 78 4.08 -5.65 -1.55
N LEU A 79 4.53 -4.93 -2.58
CA LEU A 79 4.59 -5.42 -3.97
C LEU A 79 5.86 -4.97 -4.67
N PRO A 80 6.40 -5.75 -5.61
CA PRO A 80 7.48 -5.30 -6.49
C PRO A 80 7.08 -4.06 -7.30
N ALA A 81 8.02 -3.13 -7.52
CA ALA A 81 7.78 -1.90 -8.28
C ALA A 81 7.59 -2.13 -9.80
N ASP A 82 8.09 -3.25 -10.32
CA ASP A 82 8.11 -3.63 -11.74
C ASP A 82 6.84 -4.36 -12.21
N LEU A 83 5.84 -4.51 -11.34
CA LEU A 83 4.61 -5.19 -11.70
C LEU A 83 3.89 -4.47 -12.86
N PRO A 84 3.54 -5.17 -13.95
CA PRO A 84 2.93 -4.54 -15.13
C PRO A 84 1.53 -3.97 -14.84
N ASN A 85 0.88 -4.45 -13.79
CA ASN A 85 -0.45 -4.04 -13.38
C ASN A 85 -0.44 -2.84 -12.41
N LEU A 86 0.74 -2.33 -12.04
CA LEU A 86 0.94 -1.21 -11.14
C LEU A 86 1.48 -0.01 -11.92
N HIS A 87 0.77 1.12 -11.86
CA HIS A 87 1.20 2.34 -12.53
C HIS A 87 0.91 3.59 -11.69
N ARG A 88 1.75 4.62 -11.83
CA ARG A 88 1.57 5.93 -11.18
C ARG A 88 0.40 6.69 -11.82
N THR A 89 -0.35 7.43 -11.00
CA THR A 89 -1.41 8.32 -11.48
C THR A 89 -0.87 9.64 -12.03
N ASN A 90 -1.54 10.22 -13.03
CA ASN A 90 -1.18 11.52 -13.60
C ASN A 90 -1.59 12.71 -12.69
N LEU A 91 -0.97 13.88 -12.91
CA LEU A 91 -1.13 15.10 -12.09
C LEU A 91 -2.57 15.60 -11.93
N LEU A 92 -3.45 15.40 -12.92
CA LEU A 92 -4.87 15.75 -12.83
C LEU A 92 -5.63 14.86 -11.84
N GLN A 93 -5.28 13.57 -11.78
CA GLN A 93 -5.82 12.67 -10.75
C GLN A 93 -5.35 13.11 -9.37
N ARG A 94 -4.11 13.65 -9.26
CA ARG A 94 -3.57 14.23 -8.02
C ARG A 94 -4.43 15.38 -7.46
N TRP A 95 -4.96 16.23 -8.34
CA TRP A 95 -5.83 17.32 -7.92
C TRP A 95 -7.22 16.83 -7.47
N TRP A 96 -7.79 15.83 -8.16
CA TRP A 96 -9.15 15.33 -7.86
C TRP A 96 -9.24 14.56 -6.53
N TYR A 97 -8.24 13.72 -6.19
CA TYR A 97 -8.32 12.91 -4.97
C TYR A 97 -7.69 13.54 -3.72
N ARG A 98 -7.28 14.83 -3.77
CA ARG A 98 -6.56 15.49 -2.66
C ARG A 98 -7.23 15.30 -1.29
N SER A 99 -8.55 15.52 -1.19
CA SER A 99 -9.29 15.33 0.06
C SER A 99 -9.34 13.87 0.55
N ARG A 100 -9.22 12.89 -0.36
CA ARG A 100 -9.19 11.46 -0.04
C ARG A 100 -7.83 11.00 0.45
N PHE A 101 -6.75 11.64 0.01
CA PHE A 101 -5.39 11.34 0.45
C PHE A 101 -5.04 12.03 1.76
N GLU A 102 -5.54 13.25 2.01
CA GLU A 102 -5.46 13.89 3.34
C GLU A 102 -6.10 13.01 4.44
N SER A 103 -7.13 12.21 4.11
CA SER A 103 -7.71 11.25 5.05
C SER A 103 -6.79 10.06 5.35
N VAL A 104 -5.92 9.68 4.42
CA VAL A 104 -4.94 8.58 4.61
C VAL A 104 -3.76 9.07 5.44
N GLU A 105 -3.31 10.31 5.21
CA GLU A 105 -2.27 11.00 6.00
C GLU A 105 -2.73 11.30 7.43
N ARG A 106 -3.97 11.75 7.63
CA ARG A 106 -4.53 12.00 8.98
C ARG A 106 -4.60 10.72 9.83
N ASN A 107 -4.84 9.57 9.19
CA ASN A 107 -4.76 8.24 9.81
C ASN A 107 -3.33 7.67 9.90
N GLN A 108 -2.29 8.45 9.60
CA GLN A 108 -0.89 8.11 9.90
C GLN A 108 -0.46 8.72 11.23
N ALA A 109 -0.89 9.96 11.53
CA ALA A 109 -0.56 10.66 12.77
C ALA A 109 -1.09 9.94 14.02
N ASP A 110 -2.28 9.33 13.93
CA ASP A 110 -2.94 8.66 15.07
C ASP A 110 -2.35 7.28 15.42
N SER A 111 -1.49 6.73 14.55
CA SER A 111 -0.83 5.43 14.76
C SER A 111 0.66 5.54 15.10
N GLY A 112 1.16 6.77 15.32
CA GLY A 112 2.58 7.08 15.45
C GLY A 112 3.02 7.70 16.77
N GLU A 113 2.19 7.69 17.82
CA GLU A 113 2.63 8.16 19.13
C GLU A 113 3.43 7.07 19.86
N CYS A 114 4.75 7.27 19.90
CA CYS A 114 5.70 6.52 20.68
C CYS A 114 5.41 6.69 22.17
N SER A 115 5.00 5.61 22.86
CA SER A 115 5.17 5.52 24.31
C SER A 115 6.62 5.11 24.62
N ALA A 116 7.54 6.08 24.56
CA ALA A 116 8.89 5.91 25.09
C ALA A 116 9.36 7.25 25.67
N VAL A 117 9.09 7.43 26.97
CA VAL A 117 9.94 7.98 28.06
C VAL A 117 9.11 7.74 29.33
N ASP A 118 9.62 7.11 30.39
CA ASP A 118 10.67 7.67 31.23
C ASP A 118 11.41 6.56 32.03
N VAL A 119 12.72 6.65 32.09
CA VAL A 119 13.60 5.84 32.95
C VAL A 119 13.98 6.71 34.14
N GLY A 120 13.53 6.34 35.34
CA GLY A 120 13.94 6.97 36.59
C GLY A 120 13.93 5.96 37.73
N ILE A 121 15.10 5.43 38.07
CA ILE A 121 15.37 4.65 39.29
C ILE A 121 15.36 5.61 40.49
N GLN A 122 14.75 5.19 41.62
CA GLN A 122 15.19 5.51 42.98
C GLN A 122 14.52 4.60 44.03
N ASP A 123 15.39 3.79 44.65
CA ASP A 123 15.52 3.32 46.03
C ASP A 123 14.43 3.44 47.14
N GLU A 124 14.59 2.50 48.09
CA GLU A 124 14.22 2.48 49.52
C GLU A 124 12.80 2.06 50.00
N ALA A 125 12.72 0.79 50.41
CA ALA A 125 12.60 0.31 51.81
C ALA A 125 11.31 0.50 52.67
N VAL A 126 11.04 -0.60 53.40
CA VAL A 126 10.40 -0.75 54.74
C VAL A 126 8.89 -1.02 54.86
N SER A 127 8.63 -2.16 55.53
CA SER A 127 7.51 -2.62 56.39
C SER A 127 6.10 -2.05 56.26
N ASN A 128 5.09 -2.95 56.23
CA ASN A 128 4.44 -3.46 57.45
C ASN A 128 3.66 -4.76 57.18
#